data_AF-A0A0C1R740-F1
#
_entry.id   AF-A0A0C1R740-F1
#
_cell.length_a   1.000
_cell.length_b   1.000
_cell.length_c   1.000
_cell.angle_alpha   90.00
_cell.angle_beta   90.00
_cell.angle_gamma   90.00
#
_symmetry.space_group_name_H-M   'P 1'
#
loop_
_entity.id
_entity.type
_entity.pdbx_description
1 polymer ?
#
loop_
_entity_poly.entity_id
_entity_poly.type
_entity_poly.pdbx_seq_one_letter_code
_entity_poly.pdbx_strand_id
1 'polypeptide(L)'
;MLTAFTAGLLLITVSELGDKTFFIAVILSMKHSRRLVFAGAIAALAAMTVLSVVVGQAVSLLPKSFIHHAEIALFFGFGVKLLYDGYRMQASTCSTEVVEEAKAAVEVADRQSMKKNNYLGVILQTFVLTFMAEWGDRTQIATIALAAGNNPIGVTTGAILGHAICAAIAVIGGRMIAGRISERTVTLVGGFLFLLFGVLAAIQGS
;
A
#
# COMPACT_ATOMS: atom_id res chain seq x y z
N MET A 1 1.87 2.31 21.49
CA MET A 1 0.68 2.79 20.75
C MET A 1 1.03 3.84 19.73
N LEU A 2 1.52 5.01 20.16
CA LEU A 2 1.82 6.13 19.26
C LEU A 2 2.91 5.78 18.23
N THR A 3 3.99 5.11 18.66
CA THR A 3 5.07 4.65 17.77
C THR A 3 4.57 3.72 16.66
N ALA A 4 3.75 2.74 17.02
CA ALA A 4 3.13 1.80 16.09
C ALA A 4 2.17 2.50 15.11
N PHE A 5 1.39 3.48 15.61
CA PHE A 5 0.52 4.31 14.79
C PHE A 5 1.32 5.15 13.79
N THR A 6 2.35 5.85 14.24
CA THR A 6 3.19 6.68 13.36
C THR A 6 3.97 5.84 12.36
N ALA A 7 4.45 4.65 12.77
CA ALA A 7 5.13 3.72 11.87
C ALA A 7 4.20 3.23 10.77
N GLY A 8 3.01 2.73 11.11
CA GLY A 8 2.00 2.30 10.14
C GLY A 8 1.56 3.43 9.22
N LEU A 9 1.28 4.62 9.78
CA LEU A 9 0.87 5.79 9.01
C LEU A 9 1.94 6.21 7.98
N LEU A 10 3.19 6.38 8.42
CA LEU A 10 4.28 6.81 7.54
C LEU A 10 4.62 5.74 6.50
N LEU A 11 4.75 4.49 6.93
CA LEU A 11 5.07 3.38 6.05
C LEU A 11 4.06 3.27 4.91
N ILE A 12 2.78 3.19 5.25
CA ILE A 12 1.70 3.06 4.26
C ILE A 12 1.63 4.30 3.38
N THR A 13 1.56 5.50 3.96
CA THR A 13 1.38 6.72 3.16
C THR A 13 2.51 6.91 2.15
N VAL A 14 3.76 6.64 2.52
CA VAL A 14 4.90 6.82 1.63
C VAL A 14 5.02 5.70 0.60
N SER A 15 4.73 4.46 0.99
CA SER A 15 4.98 3.28 0.14
C SER A 15 3.85 3.00 -0.86
N GLU A 16 2.66 3.51 -0.57
CA GLU A 16 1.45 3.38 -1.41
C GLU A 16 1.23 4.60 -2.31
N LEU A 17 1.87 5.74 -2.05
CA LEU A 17 1.61 6.95 -2.82
C LEU A 17 2.14 6.82 -4.24
N GLY A 18 1.27 6.74 -5.24
CA GLY A 18 1.68 6.59 -6.64
C GLY A 18 2.10 5.16 -7.00
N ASP A 19 1.67 4.18 -6.21
CA ASP A 19 1.76 2.78 -6.55
C ASP A 19 0.64 2.37 -7.56
N LYS A 20 0.55 1.07 -7.84
CA LYS A 20 -0.47 0.48 -8.71
C LYS A 20 -1.90 0.72 -8.20
N THR A 21 -2.17 0.54 -6.91
CA THR A 21 -3.55 0.70 -6.38
C THR A 21 -3.98 2.15 -6.27
N PHE A 22 -3.04 3.05 -6.02
CA PHE A 22 -3.23 4.48 -6.17
C PHE A 22 -3.72 4.83 -7.59
N PHE A 23 -3.04 4.33 -8.63
CA PHE A 23 -3.46 4.59 -10.01
C PHE A 23 -4.76 3.87 -10.40
N ILE A 24 -5.03 2.68 -9.88
CA ILE A 24 -6.34 2.01 -10.01
C ILE A 24 -7.45 2.92 -9.48
N ALA A 25 -7.29 3.49 -8.28
CA ALA A 25 -8.26 4.39 -7.69
C ALA A 25 -8.44 5.68 -8.50
N VAL A 26 -7.36 6.26 -9.03
CA VAL A 26 -7.42 7.41 -9.96
C VAL A 26 -8.28 7.06 -11.17
N ILE A 27 -7.97 5.97 -11.87
CA ILE A 27 -8.65 5.58 -13.13
C ILE A 27 -10.12 5.25 -12.89
N LEU A 28 -10.44 4.50 -11.83
CA LEU A 28 -11.81 4.18 -11.47
C LEU A 28 -12.60 5.43 -11.08
N SER A 29 -11.99 6.39 -10.38
CA SER A 29 -12.65 7.66 -10.01
C SER A 29 -12.97 8.58 -11.19
N MET A 30 -12.32 8.35 -12.34
CA MET A 30 -12.62 9.04 -13.60
C MET A 30 -13.78 8.41 -14.36
N LYS A 31 -14.05 7.12 -14.14
CA LYS A 31 -15.13 6.36 -14.79
C LYS A 31 -16.40 6.31 -13.93
N HIS A 32 -16.26 6.33 -12.61
CA HIS A 32 -17.35 6.18 -11.65
C HIS A 32 -17.39 7.29 -10.61
N SER A 33 -18.45 7.35 -9.82
CA SER A 33 -18.58 8.34 -8.75
C SER A 33 -17.48 8.17 -7.70
N ARG A 34 -16.71 9.24 -7.47
CA ARG A 34 -15.60 9.33 -6.52
C ARG A 34 -15.89 8.72 -5.14
N ARG A 35 -17.08 8.96 -4.58
CA ARG A 35 -17.48 8.46 -3.25
C ARG A 35 -17.55 6.93 -3.20
N LEU A 36 -18.04 6.29 -4.26
CA LEU A 36 -18.16 4.83 -4.31
C LEU A 36 -16.80 4.16 -4.50
N VAL A 37 -15.95 4.76 -5.34
CA VAL A 37 -14.57 4.29 -5.53
C VAL A 37 -13.79 4.42 -4.22
N PHE A 38 -13.89 5.57 -3.55
CA PHE A 38 -13.27 5.75 -2.23
C PHE A 38 -13.76 4.72 -1.20
N ALA A 39 -15.07 4.48 -1.12
CA ALA A 39 -15.64 3.49 -0.20
C ALA A 39 -15.15 2.06 -0.52
N GLY A 40 -15.13 1.66 -1.79
CA GLY A 40 -14.64 0.34 -2.21
C GLY A 40 -13.15 0.15 -1.95
N ALA A 41 -12.34 1.17 -2.28
CA ALA A 41 -10.88 1.15 -2.04
C ALA A 41 -10.57 1.06 -0.54
N ILE A 42 -11.21 1.89 0.30
CA ILE A 42 -10.99 1.84 1.75
C ILE A 42 -11.44 0.54 2.37
N ALA A 43 -12.58 0.00 1.93
CA ALA A 43 -13.02 -1.31 2.39
C ALA A 43 -11.99 -2.41 2.06
N ALA A 44 -11.41 -2.39 0.86
CA ALA A 44 -10.37 -3.35 0.45
C ALA A 44 -9.08 -3.19 1.26
N LEU A 45 -8.56 -1.96 1.34
CA LEU A 45 -7.32 -1.67 2.05
C LEU A 45 -7.44 -1.93 3.56
N ALA A 46 -8.60 -1.62 4.15
CA ALA A 46 -8.87 -1.96 5.55
C ALA A 46 -8.98 -3.47 5.77
N ALA A 47 -9.66 -4.20 4.87
CA ALA A 47 -9.75 -5.66 4.96
C ALA A 47 -8.36 -6.31 4.86
N MET A 48 -7.53 -5.87 3.93
CA MET A 48 -6.14 -6.31 3.77
C MET A 48 -5.32 -5.98 5.02
N THR A 49 -5.40 -4.75 5.53
CA THR A 49 -4.69 -4.33 6.75
C THR A 49 -5.06 -5.20 7.95
N VAL A 50 -6.36 -5.44 8.17
CA VAL A 50 -6.83 -6.27 9.28
C VAL A 50 -6.31 -7.71 9.13
N LEU A 51 -6.37 -8.28 7.92
CA LEU A 51 -5.83 -9.61 7.66
C LEU A 51 -4.33 -9.69 7.98
N SER A 52 -3.55 -8.71 7.52
CA SER A 52 -2.12 -8.59 7.77
C SER A 52 -1.81 -8.48 9.27
N VAL A 53 -2.59 -7.70 10.00
CA VAL A 53 -2.42 -7.55 11.45
C VAL A 53 -2.77 -8.85 12.17
N VAL A 54 -3.83 -9.55 11.77
CA VAL A 54 -4.19 -10.87 12.33
C VAL A 54 -3.07 -11.88 12.09
N VAL A 55 -2.50 -11.92 10.89
CA VAL A 55 -1.34 -12.76 10.59
C VAL A 55 -0.13 -12.34 11.43
N GLY A 56 0.14 -11.04 11.58
CA GLY A 56 1.19 -10.52 12.44
C GLY A 56 1.01 -10.92 13.91
N GLN A 57 -0.22 -10.93 14.42
CA GLN A 57 -0.55 -11.40 15.77
C GLN A 57 -0.40 -12.93 15.91
N ALA A 58 -0.57 -13.70 14.84
CA ALA A 58 -0.22 -15.12 14.86
C ALA A 58 1.32 -15.31 14.89
N VAL A 59 2.05 -14.50 14.11
CA VAL A 59 3.53 -14.49 14.10
C VAL A 59 4.11 -14.04 15.43
N SER A 60 3.41 -13.16 16.18
CA SER A 60 3.86 -12.68 17.50
C SER A 60 3.91 -13.77 18.58
N LEU A 61 3.35 -14.96 18.31
CA LEU A 61 3.47 -16.15 19.16
C LEU A 61 4.86 -16.80 19.06
N LEU A 62 5.65 -16.47 18.04
CA LEU A 62 7.02 -16.95 17.89
C LEU A 62 7.95 -16.28 18.92
N PRO A 63 9.13 -16.88 19.22
CA PRO A 63 10.05 -16.27 20.16
C PRO A 63 10.51 -14.90 19.65
N LYS A 64 10.50 -13.90 20.54
CA LYS A 64 10.78 -12.49 20.22
C LYS A 64 12.11 -12.29 19.48
N SER A 65 13.12 -13.09 19.78
CA SER A 65 14.41 -13.05 19.08
C SER A 65 14.27 -13.33 17.58
N PHE A 66 13.44 -14.28 17.16
CA PHE A 66 13.23 -14.57 15.74
C PHE A 66 12.48 -13.44 15.05
N ILE A 67 11.42 -12.91 15.67
CA ILE A 67 10.61 -11.82 15.14
C ILE A 67 11.49 -10.58 14.91
N HIS A 68 12.33 -10.25 15.89
CA HIS A 68 13.22 -9.11 15.82
C HIS A 68 14.22 -9.19 14.65
N HIS A 69 14.92 -10.31 14.50
CA HIS A 69 15.85 -10.49 13.39
C HIS A 69 15.11 -10.56 12.04
N ALA A 70 13.93 -11.16 11.99
CA ALA A 70 13.11 -11.22 10.79
C ALA A 70 12.62 -9.84 10.36
N GLU A 71 12.16 -9.00 11.29
CA GLU A 71 11.75 -7.62 11.06
C GLU A 71 12.90 -6.78 10.48
N ILE A 72 14.09 -6.84 11.11
CA ILE A 72 15.29 -6.16 10.61
C ILE A 72 15.63 -6.63 9.20
N ALA A 73 15.73 -7.95 8.99
CA ALA A 73 16.09 -8.51 7.69
C ALA A 73 15.09 -8.12 6.60
N LEU A 74 13.79 -8.10 6.92
CA LEU A 74 12.71 -7.73 6.02
C LEU A 74 12.79 -6.25 5.65
N PHE A 75 12.94 -5.36 6.63
CA PHE A 75 13.02 -3.93 6.37
C PHE A 75 14.28 -3.54 5.61
N PHE A 76 15.45 -4.10 5.96
CA PHE A 76 16.67 -3.91 5.19
C PHE A 76 16.58 -4.50 3.79
N GLY A 77 16.04 -5.71 3.65
CA GLY A 77 15.88 -6.39 2.36
C GLY A 77 15.00 -5.61 1.39
N PHE A 78 13.82 -5.19 1.83
CA PHE A 78 12.94 -4.34 1.02
C PHE A 78 13.54 -2.95 0.78
N GLY A 79 14.20 -2.35 1.78
CA GLY A 79 14.85 -1.06 1.63
C GLY A 79 15.91 -1.06 0.54
N VAL A 80 16.84 -2.02 0.56
CA VAL A 80 17.86 -2.18 -0.48
C VAL A 80 17.23 -2.51 -1.83
N LYS A 81 16.25 -3.42 -1.87
CA LYS A 81 15.54 -3.76 -3.12
C LYS A 81 14.90 -2.54 -3.75
N LEU A 82 14.15 -1.75 -2.99
CA LEU A 82 13.48 -0.54 -3.50
C LEU A 82 14.49 0.52 -3.97
N LEU A 83 15.61 0.69 -3.27
CA LEU A 83 16.67 1.59 -3.73
C LEU A 83 17.32 1.10 -5.04
N TYR A 84 17.53 -0.20 -5.17
CA TYR A 84 18.05 -0.81 -6.39
C TYR A 84 17.07 -0.67 -7.56
N ASP A 85 15.79 -0.99 -7.35
CA ASP A 85 14.72 -0.86 -8.34
C ASP A 85 14.59 0.60 -8.78
N GLY A 86 14.52 1.54 -7.83
CA GLY A 86 14.46 2.98 -8.09
C GLY A 86 15.70 3.56 -8.78
N TYR A 87 16.89 2.98 -8.56
CA TYR A 87 18.10 3.38 -9.29
C TYR A 87 18.09 2.89 -10.75
N ARG A 88 17.51 1.71 -10.99
CA ARG A 88 17.40 1.12 -12.34
C ARG A 88 16.27 1.70 -13.19
N MET A 89 15.30 2.38 -12.58
CA MET A 89 14.25 3.09 -13.31
C MET A 89 14.83 4.24 -14.15
N GLN A 90 14.60 4.18 -15.46
CA GLN A 90 15.04 5.21 -16.40
C GLN A 90 14.26 6.52 -16.14
N ALA A 91 14.97 7.65 -16.05
CA ALA A 91 14.37 8.94 -15.68
C ALA A 91 13.31 9.47 -16.68
N SER A 92 13.23 8.90 -17.90
CA SER A 92 12.36 9.37 -18.99
C SER A 92 10.98 8.71 -19.06
N THR A 93 10.72 7.62 -18.33
CA THR A 93 9.45 6.83 -18.39
C THR A 93 8.54 7.13 -17.20
N CYS A 94 8.50 8.40 -16.77
CA CYS A 94 7.76 8.84 -15.58
C CYS A 94 6.34 8.26 -15.55
N SER A 95 6.04 7.48 -14.51
CA SER A 95 4.73 6.90 -14.15
C SER A 95 3.98 6.12 -15.24
N THR A 96 4.56 5.86 -16.42
CA THR A 96 3.79 5.28 -17.52
C THR A 96 3.54 3.80 -17.31
N GLU A 97 4.52 3.03 -16.85
CA GLU A 97 4.39 1.58 -16.67
C GLU A 97 3.33 1.23 -15.59
N VAL A 98 3.44 1.79 -14.39
CA VAL A 98 2.43 1.60 -13.33
C VAL A 98 1.04 2.07 -13.72
N VAL A 99 0.93 3.15 -14.51
CA VAL A 99 -0.35 3.64 -15.02
C VAL A 99 -0.92 2.69 -16.06
N GLU A 100 -0.11 2.17 -16.98
CA GLU A 100 -0.56 1.20 -17.99
C GLU A 100 -0.97 -0.13 -17.34
N GLU A 101 -0.24 -0.61 -16.33
CA GLU A 101 -0.65 -1.78 -15.54
C GLU A 101 -1.99 -1.56 -14.84
N ALA A 102 -2.17 -0.41 -14.19
CA ALA A 102 -3.42 -0.04 -13.54
C ALA A 102 -4.58 0.07 -14.56
N LYS A 103 -4.34 0.66 -15.74
CA LYS A 103 -5.32 0.71 -16.83
C LYS A 103 -5.71 -0.67 -17.32
N ALA A 104 -4.73 -1.54 -17.60
CA ALA A 104 -4.96 -2.90 -18.05
C ALA A 104 -5.81 -3.69 -17.03
N ALA A 105 -5.50 -3.56 -15.74
CA ALA A 105 -6.26 -4.21 -14.68
C ALA A 105 -7.71 -3.70 -14.62
N VAL A 106 -7.93 -2.39 -14.76
CA VAL A 106 -9.28 -1.81 -14.82
C VAL A 106 -10.03 -2.26 -16.07
N GLU A 107 -9.39 -2.31 -17.24
CA GLU A 107 -10.03 -2.77 -18.49
C GLU A 107 -10.46 -4.24 -18.44
N VAL A 108 -9.65 -5.11 -17.82
CA VAL A 108 -10.03 -6.50 -17.58
C VAL A 108 -11.24 -6.59 -16.66
N ALA A 109 -11.24 -5.82 -15.57
CA ALA A 109 -12.37 -5.76 -14.65
C ALA A 109 -13.65 -5.22 -15.31
N ASP A 110 -13.53 -4.19 -16.16
CA ASP A 110 -14.65 -3.61 -16.91
C ASP A 110 -15.27 -4.63 -17.89
N ARG A 111 -14.46 -5.47 -18.55
CA ARG A 111 -14.96 -6.53 -19.44
C ARG A 111 -15.72 -7.62 -18.68
N GLN A 112 -15.31 -7.90 -17.45
CA GLN A 112 -15.94 -8.90 -16.58
C GLN A 112 -17.18 -8.37 -15.86
N SER A 113 -17.28 -7.04 -15.68
CA SER A 113 -18.43 -6.37 -15.07
C SER A 113 -19.64 -6.46 -15.99
N MET A 114 -20.47 -7.51 -15.79
CA MET A 114 -21.78 -7.65 -16.43
C MET A 114 -22.59 -6.36 -16.21
N LYS A 115 -22.95 -5.67 -17.30
CA LYS A 115 -23.64 -4.37 -17.38
C LYS A 115 -24.86 -4.21 -16.44
N LYS A 116 -24.65 -3.98 -15.15
CA LYS A 116 -25.64 -3.44 -14.22
C LYS A 116 -25.00 -2.29 -13.45
N ASN A 117 -25.29 -1.07 -13.90
CA ASN A 117 -24.89 0.20 -13.28
C ASN A 117 -25.58 0.40 -11.92
N ASN A 118 -25.28 -0.47 -10.96
CA ASN A 118 -25.76 -0.36 -9.61
C ASN A 118 -24.58 0.06 -8.73
N TYR A 119 -24.85 0.89 -7.72
CA TYR A 119 -23.80 1.42 -6.83
C TYR A 119 -22.93 0.33 -6.21
N LEU A 120 -23.51 -0.84 -5.91
CA LEU A 120 -22.80 -2.01 -5.39
C LEU A 120 -21.80 -2.61 -6.39
N GLY A 121 -22.09 -2.57 -7.69
CA GLY A 121 -21.17 -3.08 -8.72
C GLY A 121 -19.87 -2.28 -8.74
N VAL A 122 -19.96 -0.96 -8.63
CA VAL A 122 -18.78 -0.06 -8.57
C VAL A 122 -17.98 -0.30 -7.29
N ILE A 123 -18.64 -0.42 -6.14
CA ILE A 123 -17.96 -0.69 -4.87
C ILE A 123 -17.24 -2.03 -4.94
N LEU A 124 -17.93 -3.08 -5.39
CA LEU A 124 -17.37 -4.43 -5.44
C LEU A 124 -16.23 -4.54 -6.46
N GLN A 125 -16.38 -3.94 -7.64
CA GLN A 125 -15.32 -3.88 -8.65
C GLN A 125 -14.08 -3.19 -8.08
N THR A 126 -14.26 -2.01 -7.46
CA THR A 126 -13.15 -1.28 -6.84
C THR A 126 -12.51 -2.11 -5.72
N PHE A 127 -13.33 -2.71 -4.86
CA PHE A 127 -12.88 -3.55 -3.76
C PHE A 127 -12.01 -4.69 -4.26
N VAL A 128 -12.52 -5.51 -5.19
CA VAL A 128 -11.81 -6.70 -5.70
C VAL A 128 -10.52 -6.29 -6.39
N LEU A 129 -10.55 -5.24 -7.21
CA LEU A 129 -9.39 -4.80 -7.96
C LEU A 129 -8.28 -4.26 -7.05
N THR A 130 -8.63 -3.42 -6.07
CA THR A 130 -7.68 -2.92 -5.08
C THR A 130 -7.15 -4.04 -4.20
N PHE A 131 -8.03 -4.92 -3.68
CA PHE A 131 -7.63 -6.00 -2.79
C PHE A 131 -6.70 -7.01 -3.46
N MET A 132 -6.97 -7.37 -4.72
CA MET A 132 -6.11 -8.28 -5.49
C MET A 132 -4.78 -7.66 -5.89
N ALA A 133 -4.76 -6.34 -6.13
CA ALA A 133 -3.53 -5.64 -6.45
C ALA A 133 -2.60 -5.48 -5.23
N GLU A 134 -3.16 -5.36 -4.02
CA GLU A 134 -2.41 -5.36 -2.75
C GLU A 134 -2.08 -6.76 -2.21
N TRP A 135 -2.60 -7.82 -2.84
CA TRP A 135 -2.44 -9.16 -2.28
C TRP A 135 -1.01 -9.68 -2.42
N GLY A 136 -0.36 -9.91 -1.29
CA GLY A 136 1.02 -10.41 -1.20
C GLY A 136 2.07 -9.33 -1.47
N ASP A 137 1.69 -8.06 -1.42
CA ASP A 137 2.58 -6.95 -1.74
C ASP A 137 3.59 -6.65 -0.60
N ARG A 138 4.46 -5.67 -0.85
CA ARG A 138 5.50 -5.25 0.10
C ARG A 138 4.91 -4.62 1.36
N THR A 139 3.84 -3.83 1.25
CA THR A 139 3.25 -3.14 2.41
C THR A 139 2.44 -4.09 3.26
N GLN A 140 1.86 -5.15 2.68
CA GLN A 140 1.26 -6.27 3.40
C GLN A 140 2.29 -6.95 4.31
N ILE A 141 3.42 -7.35 3.74
CA ILE A 141 4.49 -8.06 4.45
C ILE A 141 5.09 -7.16 5.54
N ALA A 142 5.30 -5.87 5.26
CA ALA A 142 5.79 -4.92 6.24
C ALA A 142 4.78 -4.64 7.37
N THR A 143 3.47 -4.63 7.07
CA THR A 143 2.40 -4.52 8.07
C THR A 143 2.36 -5.74 8.99
N ILE A 144 2.54 -6.95 8.45
CA ILE A 144 2.66 -8.19 9.24
C ILE A 144 3.85 -8.08 10.20
N ALA A 145 5.02 -7.66 9.72
CA ALA A 145 6.22 -7.51 10.55
C ALA A 145 6.02 -6.47 11.66
N LEU A 146 5.49 -5.28 11.33
CA LEU A 146 5.18 -4.25 12.32
C LEU A 146 4.17 -4.75 13.36
N ALA A 147 3.10 -5.43 12.93
CA ALA A 147 2.08 -5.95 13.83
C ALA A 147 2.59 -7.10 14.72
N ALA A 148 3.62 -7.84 14.29
CA ALA A 148 4.23 -8.90 15.09
C ALA A 148 5.11 -8.33 16.22
N GLY A 149 5.85 -7.25 15.96
CA GLY A 149 6.76 -6.61 16.94
C GLY A 149 6.13 -5.50 17.78
N ASN A 150 5.01 -4.92 17.33
CA ASN A 150 4.42 -3.71 17.92
C ASN A 150 2.95 -3.90 18.30
N ASN A 151 2.33 -2.85 18.85
CA ASN A 151 0.92 -2.92 19.20
C ASN A 151 0.01 -2.95 17.95
N PRO A 152 -0.85 -3.97 17.80
CA PRO A 152 -1.68 -4.18 16.61
C PRO A 152 -2.71 -3.07 16.35
N ILE A 153 -3.31 -2.50 17.41
CA ILE A 153 -4.31 -1.42 17.27
C ILE A 153 -3.64 -0.16 16.72
N GLY A 154 -2.43 0.15 17.20
CA GLY A 154 -1.63 1.25 16.68
C GLY A 154 -1.32 1.07 15.19
N VAL A 155 -0.77 -0.09 14.82
CA VAL A 155 -0.46 -0.40 13.41
C VAL A 155 -1.72 -0.33 12.53
N THR A 156 -2.81 -0.96 12.95
CA THR A 156 -4.09 -0.99 12.19
C THR A 156 -4.63 0.41 11.93
N THR A 157 -4.74 1.23 12.98
CA THR A 157 -5.32 2.58 12.86
C THR A 157 -4.42 3.53 12.07
N GLY A 158 -3.10 3.43 12.23
CA GLY A 158 -2.13 4.18 11.44
C GLY A 158 -2.15 3.80 9.96
N ALA A 159 -2.13 2.50 9.66
CA ALA A 159 -2.15 1.98 8.30
C ALA A 159 -3.46 2.33 7.57
N ILE A 160 -4.63 2.11 8.19
CA ILE A 160 -5.92 2.48 7.59
C ILE A 160 -6.00 3.98 7.32
N LEU A 161 -5.49 4.82 8.22
CA LEU A 161 -5.46 6.27 7.99
C LEU A 161 -4.52 6.63 6.83
N GLY A 162 -3.35 5.98 6.72
CA GLY A 162 -2.45 6.16 5.58
C GLY A 162 -3.10 5.79 4.25
N HIS A 163 -3.78 4.64 4.20
CA HIS A 163 -4.57 4.23 3.04
C HIS A 163 -5.69 5.22 2.73
N ALA A 164 -6.37 5.77 3.74
CA ALA A 164 -7.37 6.83 3.57
C ALA A 164 -6.80 8.09 2.95
N ILE A 165 -5.61 8.51 3.35
CA ILE A 165 -4.92 9.66 2.78
C ILE A 165 -4.58 9.38 1.30
N CYS A 166 -3.94 8.24 0.99
CA CYS A 166 -3.58 7.88 -0.37
C CYS A 166 -4.81 7.76 -1.29
N ALA A 167 -5.87 7.07 -0.83
CA ALA A 167 -7.11 6.92 -1.59
C ALA A 167 -7.82 8.26 -1.80
N ALA A 168 -7.82 9.16 -0.80
CA ALA A 168 -8.41 10.49 -0.94
C ALA A 168 -7.63 11.31 -1.99
N ILE A 169 -6.30 11.29 -1.93
CA ILE A 169 -5.44 11.96 -2.92
C ILE A 169 -5.72 11.41 -4.33
N ALA A 170 -5.78 10.08 -4.49
CA ALA A 170 -6.06 9.44 -5.78
C ALA A 170 -7.43 9.85 -6.36
N VAL A 171 -8.48 9.71 -5.55
CA VAL A 171 -9.87 9.95 -5.96
C VAL A 171 -10.16 11.43 -6.22
N ILE A 172 -9.57 12.33 -5.44
CA ILE A 172 -9.72 13.78 -5.63
C ILE A 172 -8.83 14.27 -6.78
N GLY A 173 -7.61 13.76 -6.85
CA GLY A 173 -6.59 14.16 -7.82
C GLY A 173 -6.95 13.89 -9.26
N GLY A 174 -7.69 12.79 -9.51
CA GLY A 174 -8.21 12.46 -10.84
C GLY A 174 -7.16 12.59 -11.94
N ARG A 175 -7.56 13.17 -13.09
CA ARG A 175 -6.72 13.31 -14.27
C ARG A 175 -5.50 14.24 -14.07
N MET A 176 -5.45 15.04 -13.00
CA MET A 176 -4.38 16.03 -12.75
C MET A 176 -3.12 15.42 -12.12
N ILE A 177 -3.25 14.29 -11.43
CA ILE A 177 -2.13 13.61 -10.77
C ILE A 177 -1.46 12.59 -11.69
N ALA A 178 -2.19 12.03 -12.66
CA ALA A 178 -1.66 11.12 -13.67
C ALA A 178 -0.51 11.81 -14.45
N GLY A 179 0.72 11.34 -14.27
CA GLY A 179 1.92 11.88 -14.92
C GLY A 179 2.73 12.90 -14.10
N ARG A 180 2.30 13.28 -12.89
CA ARG A 180 3.06 14.20 -12.01
C ARG A 180 3.80 13.51 -10.87
N ILE A 181 3.43 12.28 -10.53
CA ILE A 181 4.12 11.49 -9.52
C ILE A 181 5.20 10.66 -10.22
N SER A 182 6.45 10.86 -9.83
CA SER A 182 7.57 10.04 -10.28
C SER A 182 7.59 8.75 -9.47
N GLU A 183 7.25 7.63 -10.10
CA GLU A 183 7.35 6.28 -9.52
C GLU A 183 8.76 6.03 -8.97
N ARG A 184 9.78 6.48 -9.70
CA ARG A 184 11.18 6.41 -9.25
C ARG A 184 11.38 7.12 -7.91
N THR A 185 10.85 8.34 -7.77
CA THR A 185 11.01 9.12 -6.54
C THR A 185 10.28 8.44 -5.38
N VAL A 186 9.05 7.98 -5.60
CA VAL A 186 8.27 7.25 -4.59
C VAL A 186 9.01 5.99 -4.15
N THR A 187 9.51 5.20 -5.11
CA THR A 187 10.23 3.96 -4.84
C THR A 187 11.50 4.21 -4.05
N LEU A 188 12.29 5.24 -4.40
CA LEU A 188 13.49 5.61 -3.66
C LEU A 188 13.16 6.08 -2.24
N VAL A 189 12.17 6.95 -2.07
CA VAL A 189 11.74 7.45 -0.75
C VAL A 189 11.22 6.30 0.12
N GLY A 190 10.42 5.39 -0.45
CA GLY A 190 10.00 4.15 0.19
C GLY A 190 11.20 3.29 0.62
N GLY A 191 12.19 3.11 -0.24
CA GLY A 191 13.42 2.40 0.08
C GLY A 191 14.17 3.00 1.27
N PHE A 192 14.35 4.31 1.30
CA PHE A 192 14.95 5.00 2.45
C PHE A 192 14.12 4.84 3.73
N LEU A 193 12.79 4.89 3.63
CA LEU A 193 11.90 4.71 4.77
C LEU A 193 11.98 3.28 5.34
N PHE A 194 12.04 2.26 4.47
CA PHE A 194 12.24 0.87 4.88
C PHE A 194 13.60 0.68 5.57
N LEU A 195 14.68 1.28 5.04
CA LEU A 195 15.99 1.25 5.73
C LEU A 195 15.95 1.95 7.08
N LEU A 196 15.26 3.09 7.18
CA LEU A 196 15.08 3.81 8.45
C LEU A 196 14.37 2.93 9.48
N PHE A 197 13.28 2.25 9.09
CA PHE A 197 12.61 1.29 9.97
C PHE A 197 13.50 0.11 10.36
N GLY A 198 14.33 -0.40 9.44
CA GLY A 198 15.31 -1.44 9.76
C GLY A 198 16.34 -1.00 10.80
N VAL A 199 16.86 0.22 10.69
CA VAL A 199 17.78 0.82 11.67
C VAL A 199 17.09 1.04 13.01
N LEU A 200 15.87 1.59 13.00
CA LEU A 200 15.08 1.80 14.22
C LEU A 200 14.77 0.48 14.93
N ALA A 201 14.40 -0.55 14.18
CA ALA A 201 14.20 -1.89 14.72
C ALA A 201 15.49 -2.37 15.39
N ALA A 202 16.64 -2.33 14.69
CA ALA A 202 17.93 -2.76 15.23
C ALA A 202 18.34 -2.04 16.54
N ILE A 203 18.07 -0.74 16.66
CA ILE A 203 18.37 0.03 17.87
C ILE A 203 17.40 -0.29 19.02
N GLN A 204 16.13 -0.57 18.72
CA GLN A 204 15.11 -0.83 19.75
C GLN A 204 15.19 -2.23 20.36
N GLY A 205 15.81 -3.19 19.69
CA GLY A 205 15.99 -4.55 20.21
C GLY A 205 17.39 -4.90 20.71
N SER A 206 18.31 -3.92 20.77
CA SER A 206 19.56 -3.99 21.55
C SER A 206 19.33 -3.57 23.00
#